data_AF-A0A090Y3V2-F1
#
_entry.id   AF-A0A090Y3V2-F1
#
_cell.length_a   1.000
_cell.length_b   1.000
_cell.length_c   1.000
_cell.angle_alpha   90.00
_cell.angle_beta   90.00
_cell.angle_gamma   90.00
#
_symmetry.space_group_name_H-M   'P 1'
#
loop_
_entity.id
_entity.type
_entity.pdbx_description
1 polymer ?
#
loop_
_entity_poly.entity_id
_entity_poly.type
_entity_poly.pdbx_seq_one_letter_code
_entity_poly.pdbx_strand_id
1 'polypeptide(L)'
;MFERFAGFPDRFLWGGAISAPQAEGAYQEGGKGLTVADMALRYDKSVSRKERKYVDKQRIEDAMNYEGTEKYPKRIGVDFYHRYQEDIRLCAEMGFKVFRMSIAWSRIFPKGNEQHPNQAGLDFYDQVIGEIVDQGMEPLITISHFDLPLHLVTAYGGWKNRELIDFYVRYAALLSIRG
;
A
#
# COMPACT_ATOMS: atom_id res chain seq x y z
N MET A 1 36.45 -30.21 -10.70
CA MET A 1 36.42 -28.93 -11.44
C MET A 1 35.09 -28.29 -11.11
N PHE A 2 35.05 -27.25 -10.29
CA PHE A 2 33.80 -26.57 -9.96
C PHE A 2 33.39 -25.71 -11.15
N GLU A 3 32.17 -25.88 -11.66
CA GLU A 3 31.62 -25.00 -12.68
C GLU A 3 31.55 -23.58 -12.12
N ARG A 4 32.19 -22.64 -12.82
CA ARG A 4 32.12 -21.21 -12.50
C ARG A 4 30.69 -20.76 -12.76
N PHE A 5 30.02 -20.26 -11.73
CA PHE A 5 28.68 -19.69 -11.83
C PHE A 5 28.67 -18.61 -12.92
N ALA A 6 27.75 -18.68 -13.88
CA ALA A 6 27.68 -17.81 -15.05
C ALA A 6 27.26 -16.35 -14.76
N GLY A 7 27.28 -15.92 -13.48
CA GLY A 7 26.80 -14.61 -13.05
C GLY A 7 25.27 -14.46 -13.15
N PHE A 8 24.78 -13.25 -12.88
CA PHE A 8 23.40 -12.88 -13.13
C PHE A 8 23.23 -12.43 -14.59
N PRO A 9 22.03 -12.56 -15.18
CA PRO A 9 21.74 -12.00 -16.50
C PRO A 9 22.06 -10.50 -16.57
N ASP A 10 22.49 -10.01 -17.73
CA ASP A 10 22.85 -8.58 -17.93
C ASP A 10 21.70 -7.62 -17.57
N ARG A 11 20.45 -8.06 -17.74
CA ARG A 11 19.24 -7.29 -17.45
C ARG A 11 18.55 -7.72 -16.14
N PHE A 12 19.31 -8.24 -15.18
CA PHE A 12 18.76 -8.59 -13.88
C PHE A 12 18.25 -7.34 -13.14
N LEU A 13 16.98 -7.37 -12.72
CA LEU A 13 16.31 -6.24 -12.07
C LEU A 13 16.64 -6.19 -10.57
N TRP A 14 17.83 -5.68 -10.24
CA TRP A 14 18.17 -5.33 -8.87
C TRP A 14 17.28 -4.18 -8.38
N GLY A 15 16.77 -4.27 -7.16
CA GLY A 15 15.84 -3.28 -6.66
C GLY A 15 15.43 -3.49 -5.22
N GLY A 16 14.43 -2.72 -4.80
CA GLY A 16 13.83 -2.78 -3.47
C GLY A 16 12.31 -2.90 -3.55
N ALA A 17 11.70 -3.29 -2.44
CA ALA A 17 10.26 -3.46 -2.35
C ALA A 17 9.71 -2.85 -1.06
N ILE A 18 8.66 -2.04 -1.21
CA ILE A 18 7.83 -1.54 -0.12
C ILE A 18 6.36 -1.93 -0.34
N SER A 19 5.52 -1.65 0.66
CA SER A 19 4.07 -1.64 0.49
C SER A 19 3.50 -0.34 1.03
N ALA A 20 2.45 0.15 0.38
CA ALA A 20 1.72 1.35 0.79
C ALA A 20 1.37 1.36 2.29
N PRO A 21 0.71 0.33 2.86
CA PRO A 21 0.33 0.34 4.28
C PRO A 21 1.53 0.16 5.24
N GLN A 22 2.75 0.01 4.76
CA GLN A 22 3.95 -0.01 5.60
C GLN A 22 4.73 1.29 5.51
N ALA A 23 4.76 1.93 4.34
CA ALA A 23 5.65 3.05 4.06
C ALA A 23 4.95 4.40 4.00
N GLU A 24 3.79 4.50 3.34
CA GLU A 24 3.20 5.80 2.96
C GLU A 24 2.83 6.67 4.14
N GLY A 25 2.08 6.14 5.10
CA GLY A 25 1.50 6.96 6.16
C GLY A 25 0.37 7.85 5.65
N ALA A 26 0.28 9.08 6.20
CA ALA A 26 -0.70 10.10 5.82
C ALA A 26 -2.12 9.54 5.65
N TYR A 27 -2.58 8.80 6.67
CA TYR A 27 -3.73 7.90 6.53
C TYR A 27 -5.08 8.59 6.28
N GLN A 28 -5.18 9.90 6.55
CA GLN A 28 -6.36 10.75 6.36
C GLN A 28 -6.19 11.80 5.26
N GLU A 29 -5.03 11.85 4.61
CA GLU A 29 -4.74 12.88 3.61
C GLU A 29 -5.18 12.47 2.20
N GLY A 30 -5.41 13.48 1.35
CA GLY A 30 -5.78 13.27 -0.05
C GLY A 30 -7.09 12.49 -0.22
N GLY A 31 -7.97 12.48 0.78
CA GLY A 31 -9.24 11.74 0.73
C GLY A 31 -9.11 10.23 0.93
N LYS A 32 -7.95 9.72 1.41
CA LYS A 32 -7.75 8.29 1.68
C LYS A 32 -8.77 7.75 2.69
N GLY A 33 -9.34 6.59 2.38
CA GLY A 33 -10.15 5.81 3.31
C GLY A 33 -9.34 4.95 4.29
N LEU A 34 -9.95 4.57 5.41
CA LEU A 34 -9.39 3.60 6.35
C LEU A 34 -9.30 2.21 5.69
N THR A 35 -8.25 1.48 6.04
CA THR A 35 -7.99 0.10 5.61
C THR A 35 -7.96 -0.85 6.79
N VAL A 36 -7.99 -2.15 6.52
CA VAL A 36 -7.68 -3.18 7.53
C VAL A 36 -6.30 -3.01 8.15
N ALA A 37 -5.34 -2.44 7.42
CA ALA A 37 -4.00 -2.15 7.88
C ALA A 37 -3.97 -1.02 8.93
N ASP A 38 -4.85 -0.02 8.80
CA ASP A 38 -4.95 1.10 9.75
C ASP A 38 -5.48 0.69 11.13
N MET A 39 -5.96 -0.56 11.26
CA MET A 39 -6.43 -1.18 12.51
C MET A 39 -5.32 -1.96 13.23
N ALA A 40 -4.13 -2.10 12.62
CA ALA A 40 -3.06 -2.89 13.21
C ALA A 40 -2.39 -2.11 14.37
N LEU A 41 -2.56 -2.63 15.59
CA LEU A 41 -1.97 -2.03 16.76
C LEU A 41 -0.45 -2.14 16.76
N ARG A 42 0.19 -1.16 17.41
CA ARG A 42 1.61 -1.16 17.74
C ARG A 42 1.99 -2.48 18.41
N TYR A 43 3.13 -3.01 18.02
CA TYR A 43 3.67 -4.22 18.63
C TYR A 43 3.93 -4.01 20.12
N ASP A 44 3.34 -4.87 20.93
CA ASP A 44 3.62 -5.01 22.35
C ASP A 44 4.04 -6.47 22.62
N LYS A 45 5.23 -6.63 23.23
CA LYS A 45 5.79 -7.93 23.59
C LYS A 45 4.99 -8.65 24.68
N SER A 46 4.22 -7.92 25.49
CA SER A 46 3.39 -8.48 26.56
C SER A 46 2.12 -9.16 26.04
N VAL A 47 1.67 -8.79 24.84
CA VAL A 47 0.45 -9.32 24.22
C VAL A 47 0.77 -10.52 23.34
N SER A 48 0.01 -11.61 23.45
CA SER A 48 0.25 -12.80 22.65
C SER A 48 0.01 -12.55 21.14
N ARG A 49 0.63 -13.36 20.27
CA ARG A 49 0.38 -13.26 18.81
C ARG A 49 -1.10 -13.48 18.47
N LYS A 50 -1.81 -14.34 19.22
CA LYS A 50 -3.22 -14.63 19.01
C LYS A 50 -4.09 -13.41 19.33
N GLU A 51 -3.89 -12.79 20.49
CA GLU A 51 -4.62 -11.58 20.90
C GLU A 51 -4.31 -10.39 20.00
N ARG A 52 -3.07 -10.24 19.52
CA ARG A 52 -2.71 -9.17 18.56
C ARG A 52 -3.43 -9.32 17.22
N LYS A 53 -3.62 -10.55 16.75
CA LYS A 53 -4.28 -10.85 15.48
C LYS A 53 -5.81 -10.87 15.57
N TYR A 54 -6.36 -11.01 16.78
CA TYR A 54 -7.80 -11.04 16.98
C TYR A 54 -8.38 -9.64 16.82
N VAL A 55 -9.29 -9.47 15.87
CA VAL A 55 -9.98 -8.20 15.62
C VAL A 55 -11.48 -8.49 15.66
N ASP A 56 -12.18 -7.83 16.57
CA ASP A 56 -13.63 -7.86 16.69
C ASP A 56 -14.23 -6.49 16.34
N LYS A 57 -15.56 -6.39 16.43
CA LYS A 57 -16.28 -5.14 16.12
C LYS A 57 -15.86 -3.99 17.04
N GLN A 58 -15.69 -4.24 18.34
CA GLN A 58 -15.30 -3.20 19.29
C GLN A 58 -13.93 -2.63 18.95
N ARG A 59 -12.94 -3.49 18.65
CA ARG A 59 -11.61 -3.01 18.27
C ARG A 59 -11.61 -2.21 16.97
N ILE A 60 -12.50 -2.56 16.03
CA ILE A 60 -12.68 -1.78 14.80
C ILE A 60 -13.28 -0.41 15.13
N GLU A 61 -14.33 -0.35 15.96
CA GLU A 61 -14.96 0.90 16.39
C GLU A 61 -13.97 1.80 17.15
N ASP A 62 -13.22 1.23 18.10
CA ASP A 62 -12.19 1.93 18.85
C ASP A 62 -11.11 2.51 17.93
N ALA A 63 -10.70 1.75 16.90
CA ALA A 63 -9.75 2.22 15.91
C ALA A 63 -10.34 3.32 15.03
N MET A 64 -11.60 3.21 14.60
CA MET A 64 -12.27 4.22 13.78
C MET A 64 -12.46 5.55 14.53
N ASN A 65 -12.72 5.50 15.84
CA ASN A 65 -12.95 6.67 16.68
C ASN A 65 -11.66 7.31 17.23
N TYR A 66 -10.51 6.72 16.94
CA TYR A 66 -9.23 7.20 17.42
C TYR A 66 -8.54 8.06 16.36
N GLU A 67 -8.18 9.28 16.72
CA GLU A 67 -7.60 10.27 15.79
C GLU A 67 -6.06 10.26 15.74
N GLY A 68 -5.41 9.59 16.70
CA GLY A 68 -3.95 9.51 16.77
C GLY A 68 -3.32 8.49 15.81
N THR A 69 -1.99 8.43 15.84
CA THR A 69 -1.18 7.43 15.10
C THR A 69 -0.32 6.58 16.02
N GLU A 70 -0.12 6.97 17.28
CA GLU A 70 0.81 6.34 18.21
C GLU A 70 0.42 4.89 18.56
N LYS A 71 -0.87 4.56 18.51
CA LYS A 71 -1.38 3.19 18.65
C LYS A 71 -1.36 2.39 17.34
N TYR A 72 -1.36 3.05 16.19
CA TYR A 72 -1.51 2.42 14.87
C TYR A 72 -0.36 2.84 13.95
N PRO A 73 0.81 2.19 14.03
CA PRO A 73 2.03 2.63 13.34
C PRO A 73 1.89 2.72 11.82
N LYS A 74 0.97 1.95 11.23
CA LYS A 74 0.69 2.00 9.78
C LYS A 74 0.03 3.31 9.32
N ARG A 75 -0.54 4.09 10.26
CA ARG A 75 -1.13 5.40 9.95
C ARG A 75 -0.09 6.48 9.67
N ILE A 76 1.13 6.30 10.17
CA ILE A 76 2.29 7.19 9.94
C ILE A 76 3.32 6.56 8.98
N GLY A 77 3.48 5.24 8.97
CA GLY A 77 4.45 4.56 8.11
C GLY A 77 5.88 5.04 8.38
N VAL A 78 6.64 5.29 7.31
CA VAL A 78 7.90 6.04 7.35
C VAL A 78 7.76 7.42 6.71
N ASP A 79 6.52 7.87 6.54
CA ASP A 79 6.15 9.13 5.89
C ASP A 79 6.55 9.23 4.41
N PHE A 80 6.57 8.09 3.70
CA PHE A 80 6.90 8.06 2.28
C PHE A 80 5.94 8.92 1.45
N TYR A 81 4.68 9.11 1.88
CA TYR A 81 3.70 9.95 1.19
C TYR A 81 4.22 11.38 0.96
N HIS A 82 4.99 11.94 1.90
CA HIS A 82 5.57 13.28 1.79
C HIS A 82 7.02 13.29 1.29
N ARG A 83 7.71 12.16 1.39
CA ARG A 83 9.16 12.06 1.19
C ARG A 83 9.59 11.24 -0.03
N TYR A 84 8.63 10.73 -0.81
CA TYR A 84 8.91 9.79 -1.89
C TYR A 84 10.00 10.27 -2.86
N GLN A 85 10.08 11.57 -3.17
CA GLN A 85 11.12 12.09 -4.07
C GLN A 85 12.53 11.91 -3.49
N GLU A 86 12.72 12.15 -2.19
CA GLU A 86 14.01 11.92 -1.54
C GLU A 86 14.32 10.42 -1.48
N ASP A 87 13.35 9.62 -1.04
CA ASP A 87 13.52 8.17 -0.84
C ASP A 87 13.81 7.44 -2.16
N ILE A 88 13.13 7.80 -3.25
CA ILE A 88 13.33 7.21 -4.58
C ILE A 88 14.69 7.62 -5.15
N ARG A 89 15.14 8.87 -4.96
CA ARG A 89 16.49 9.30 -5.36
C ARG A 89 17.58 8.52 -4.65
N LEU A 90 17.43 8.26 -3.35
CA LEU A 90 18.38 7.42 -2.60
C LEU A 90 18.40 5.98 -3.15
N CYS A 91 17.26 5.44 -3.57
CA CYS A 91 17.20 4.14 -4.24
C CYS A 91 17.93 4.14 -5.59
N ALA A 92 17.79 5.21 -6.36
CA ALA A 92 18.50 5.39 -7.62
C ALA A 92 20.02 5.51 -7.41
N GLU A 93 20.46 6.22 -6.37
CA GLU A 93 21.88 6.34 -6.00
C GLU A 93 22.52 4.99 -5.67
N MET A 94 21.75 4.06 -5.07
CA MET A 94 22.18 2.67 -4.85
C MET A 94 22.26 1.83 -6.14
N GLY A 95 21.83 2.37 -7.29
CA GLY A 95 21.88 1.71 -8.58
C GLY A 95 20.69 0.77 -8.85
N PHE A 96 19.55 0.97 -8.18
CA PHE A 96 18.34 0.20 -8.44
C PHE A 96 17.92 0.31 -9.91
N LYS A 97 17.37 -0.80 -10.42
CA LYS A 97 16.79 -0.95 -11.77
C LYS A 97 15.28 -1.11 -11.71
N VAL A 98 14.74 -1.54 -10.58
CA VAL A 98 13.31 -1.67 -10.33
C VAL A 98 12.98 -1.16 -8.94
N PHE A 99 11.86 -0.48 -8.80
CA PHE A 99 11.29 -0.11 -7.51
C PHE A 99 9.89 -0.73 -7.40
N ARG A 100 9.75 -1.70 -6.49
CA ARG A 100 8.47 -2.35 -6.24
C ARG A 100 7.70 -1.62 -5.15
N MET A 101 6.45 -1.30 -5.43
CA MET A 101 5.51 -0.79 -4.44
C MET A 101 4.10 -1.36 -4.64
N SER A 102 3.18 -1.02 -3.75
CA SER A 102 1.75 -1.24 -3.96
C SER A 102 1.04 0.08 -4.06
N ILE A 103 -0.07 0.11 -4.80
CA ILE A 103 -1.01 1.22 -4.77
C ILE A 103 -2.01 0.93 -3.65
N ALA A 104 -2.28 1.92 -2.78
CA ALA A 104 -3.27 1.81 -1.74
C ALA A 104 -4.67 1.85 -2.35
N TRP A 105 -5.43 0.77 -2.25
CA TRP A 105 -6.79 0.71 -2.79
C TRP A 105 -7.64 1.85 -2.21
N SER A 106 -7.55 2.11 -0.91
CA SER A 106 -8.33 3.16 -0.27
C SER A 106 -7.90 4.59 -0.61
N ARG A 107 -6.78 4.80 -1.33
CA ARG A 107 -6.48 6.11 -1.93
C ARG A 107 -7.23 6.31 -3.24
N ILE A 108 -7.50 5.24 -3.99
CA ILE A 108 -8.21 5.30 -5.27
C ILE A 108 -9.73 5.16 -5.08
N PHE A 109 -10.17 4.24 -4.23
CA PHE A 109 -11.57 4.03 -3.87
C PHE A 109 -11.68 3.96 -2.33
N PRO A 110 -11.90 5.10 -1.64
CA PRO A 110 -11.86 5.18 -0.18
C PRO A 110 -12.72 4.16 0.57
N LYS A 111 -13.91 3.89 0.06
CA LYS A 111 -14.82 2.84 0.56
C LYS A 111 -14.71 1.55 -0.23
N GLY A 112 -14.15 1.60 -1.44
CA GLY A 112 -13.90 0.46 -2.31
C GLY A 112 -15.04 0.15 -3.26
N ASN A 113 -16.21 0.77 -3.09
CA ASN A 113 -17.42 0.53 -3.89
C ASN A 113 -17.87 1.75 -4.71
N GLU A 114 -17.16 2.87 -4.64
CA GLU A 114 -17.47 4.06 -5.41
C GLU A 114 -17.40 3.78 -6.93
N GLN A 115 -18.21 4.52 -7.71
CA GLN A 115 -18.22 4.42 -9.17
C GLN A 115 -17.10 5.24 -9.80
N HIS A 116 -16.70 6.32 -9.15
CA HIS A 116 -15.64 7.21 -9.61
C HIS A 116 -14.47 7.16 -8.63
N PRO A 117 -13.23 7.16 -9.13
CA PRO A 117 -12.05 7.16 -8.27
C PRO A 117 -11.85 8.52 -7.62
N ASN A 118 -11.09 8.52 -6.55
CA ASN A 118 -10.56 9.72 -5.91
C ASN A 118 -9.37 10.27 -6.73
N GLN A 119 -9.56 11.45 -7.32
CA GLN A 119 -8.57 12.07 -8.20
C GLN A 119 -7.24 12.38 -7.49
N ALA A 120 -7.28 12.85 -6.23
CA ALA A 120 -6.07 13.15 -5.48
C ALA A 120 -5.19 11.90 -5.26
N GLY A 121 -5.81 10.73 -5.10
CA GLY A 121 -5.09 9.46 -5.03
C GLY A 121 -4.43 9.08 -6.35
N LEU A 122 -5.10 9.32 -7.48
CA LEU A 122 -4.52 9.10 -8.81
C LEU A 122 -3.34 10.03 -9.05
N ASP A 123 -3.50 11.33 -8.77
CA ASP A 123 -2.45 12.33 -8.95
C ASP A 123 -1.20 12.01 -8.12
N PHE A 124 -1.39 11.53 -6.89
CA PHE A 124 -0.29 11.07 -6.03
C PHE A 124 0.51 9.93 -6.69
N TYR A 125 -0.16 8.88 -7.18
CA TYR A 125 0.56 7.75 -7.79
C TYR A 125 1.14 8.09 -9.16
N ASP A 126 0.51 8.97 -9.95
CA ASP A 126 1.09 9.48 -11.20
C ASP A 126 2.41 10.20 -10.90
N GLN A 127 2.48 11.01 -9.82
CA GLN A 127 3.72 11.68 -9.41
C GLN A 127 4.78 10.71 -8.86
N VAL A 128 4.40 9.74 -8.04
CA VAL A 128 5.34 8.74 -7.50
C VAL A 128 5.92 7.88 -8.61
N ILE A 129 5.08 7.39 -9.52
CA ILE A 129 5.51 6.58 -10.67
C ILE A 129 6.37 7.43 -11.61
N GLY A 130 5.99 8.68 -11.86
CA GLY A 130 6.79 9.63 -12.62
C GLY A 130 8.21 9.78 -12.04
N GLU A 131 8.33 9.98 -10.73
CA GLU A 131 9.65 10.07 -10.08
C GLU A 131 10.47 8.77 -10.23
N ILE A 132 9.85 7.59 -10.10
CA ILE A 132 10.56 6.31 -10.31
C ILE A 132 11.13 6.24 -11.74
N VAL A 133 10.33 6.60 -12.73
CA VAL A 133 10.71 6.58 -14.15
C VAL A 133 11.76 7.64 -14.45
N ASP A 134 11.62 8.85 -13.91
CA ASP A 134 12.57 9.95 -14.09
C ASP A 134 13.95 9.62 -13.52
N GLN A 135 14.02 8.81 -12.45
CA GLN A 135 15.27 8.27 -11.91
C GLN A 135 15.82 7.05 -12.71
N GLY A 136 15.19 6.67 -13.82
CA GLY A 136 15.64 5.57 -14.69
C GLY A 136 15.38 4.17 -14.12
N MET A 137 14.40 4.03 -13.22
CA MET A 137 13.99 2.74 -12.65
C MET A 137 12.65 2.27 -13.22
N GLU A 138 12.45 0.96 -13.26
CA GLU A 138 11.16 0.35 -13.62
C GLU A 138 10.21 0.32 -12.41
N PRO A 139 8.99 0.87 -12.51
CA PRO A 139 7.98 0.71 -11.47
C PRO A 139 7.39 -0.72 -11.53
N LEU A 140 7.41 -1.43 -10.40
CA LEU A 140 6.74 -2.74 -10.28
C LEU A 140 5.60 -2.64 -9.27
N ILE A 141 4.37 -2.65 -9.78
CA ILE A 141 3.17 -2.38 -8.98
C ILE A 141 2.49 -3.66 -8.50
N THR A 142 2.26 -3.75 -7.19
CA THR A 142 1.36 -4.74 -6.57
C THR A 142 -0.01 -4.09 -6.37
N ILE A 143 -1.05 -4.63 -7.02
CA ILE A 143 -2.39 -4.01 -7.00
C ILE A 143 -3.06 -4.12 -5.61
N SER A 144 -2.96 -5.27 -4.93
CA SER A 144 -3.54 -5.45 -3.59
C SER A 144 -2.50 -6.01 -2.64
N HIS A 145 -2.26 -5.33 -1.52
CA HIS A 145 -1.15 -5.66 -0.62
C HIS A 145 -1.52 -5.41 0.85
N PHE A 146 -2.43 -6.24 1.37
CA PHE A 146 -2.87 -6.24 2.78
C PHE A 146 -3.53 -4.92 3.25
N ASP A 147 -4.20 -4.21 2.34
CA ASP A 147 -4.70 -2.84 2.53
C ASP A 147 -6.18 -2.67 2.11
N LEU A 148 -6.98 -3.73 2.15
CA LEU A 148 -8.40 -3.70 1.78
C LEU A 148 -9.13 -2.53 2.50
N PRO A 149 -9.93 -1.70 1.79
CA PRO A 149 -10.74 -0.67 2.40
C PRO A 149 -11.62 -1.24 3.51
N LEU A 150 -11.61 -0.59 4.68
CA LEU A 150 -12.31 -1.08 5.87
C LEU A 150 -13.82 -1.20 5.64
N HIS A 151 -14.38 -0.31 4.82
CA HIS A 151 -15.80 -0.36 4.43
C HIS A 151 -16.19 -1.67 3.75
N LEU A 152 -15.33 -2.24 2.89
CA LEU A 152 -15.61 -3.53 2.26
C LEU A 152 -15.64 -4.68 3.28
N VAL A 153 -14.94 -4.54 4.40
CA VAL A 153 -15.03 -5.51 5.51
C VAL A 153 -16.30 -5.31 6.31
N THR A 154 -16.59 -4.07 6.73
CA THR A 154 -17.69 -3.80 7.67
C THR A 154 -19.07 -3.87 7.02
N ALA A 155 -19.21 -3.47 5.74
CA ALA A 155 -20.49 -3.49 5.03
C ALA A 155 -20.73 -4.79 4.25
N TYR A 156 -19.67 -5.42 3.73
CA TYR A 156 -19.79 -6.58 2.83
C TYR A 156 -19.21 -7.88 3.40
N GLY A 157 -18.54 -7.85 4.56
CA GLY A 157 -17.89 -9.05 5.13
C GLY A 157 -16.58 -9.44 4.44
N GLY A 158 -15.98 -8.51 3.69
CA GLY A 158 -14.73 -8.72 2.97
C GLY A 158 -14.86 -9.74 1.84
N TRP A 159 -13.77 -10.44 1.52
CA TRP A 159 -13.67 -11.37 0.38
C TRP A 159 -14.64 -12.56 0.41
N LYS A 160 -15.43 -12.73 1.47
CA LYS A 160 -16.52 -13.72 1.52
C LYS A 160 -17.70 -13.31 0.63
N ASN A 161 -17.86 -12.03 0.33
CA ASN A 161 -18.89 -11.53 -0.57
C ASN A 161 -18.36 -11.43 -1.99
N ARG A 162 -19.10 -12.03 -2.94
CA ARG A 162 -18.71 -12.09 -4.37
C ARG A 162 -18.71 -10.71 -5.04
N GLU A 163 -19.45 -9.73 -4.54
CA GLU A 163 -19.45 -8.35 -5.07
C GLU A 163 -18.04 -7.72 -5.03
N LEU A 164 -17.16 -8.15 -4.11
CA LEU A 164 -15.78 -7.65 -4.06
C LEU A 164 -14.95 -8.01 -5.29
N ILE A 165 -15.36 -9.04 -6.05
CA ILE A 165 -14.72 -9.36 -7.32
C ILE A 165 -14.89 -8.18 -8.28
N ASP A 166 -16.10 -7.64 -8.40
CA ASP A 166 -16.38 -6.52 -9.31
C ASP A 166 -15.73 -5.23 -8.83
N PHE A 167 -15.70 -4.99 -7.51
CA PHE A 167 -14.98 -3.85 -6.93
C PHE A 167 -13.47 -3.93 -7.21
N TYR A 168 -12.88 -5.11 -7.03
CA TYR A 168 -11.46 -5.33 -7.32
C TYR A 168 -11.15 -5.20 -8.81
N VAL A 169 -11.98 -5.79 -9.68
CA VAL A 169 -11.78 -5.72 -11.13
C VAL A 169 -11.90 -4.27 -11.62
N ARG A 170 -12.85 -3.48 -11.10
CA ARG A 170 -12.94 -2.04 -11.41
C ARG A 170 -11.66 -1.31 -11.02
N TYR A 171 -11.16 -1.58 -9.81
CA TYR A 171 -9.92 -0.99 -9.32
C TYR A 171 -8.70 -1.40 -10.18
N ALA A 172 -8.53 -2.69 -10.45
CA ALA A 172 -7.43 -3.20 -11.27
C ALA A 172 -7.51 -2.70 -12.72
N ALA A 173 -8.71 -2.65 -13.32
CA ALA A 173 -8.92 -2.16 -14.67
C ALA A 173 -8.55 -0.69 -14.80
N LEU A 174 -8.94 0.15 -13.83
CA LEU A 174 -8.56 1.56 -13.79
C LEU A 174 -7.04 1.76 -13.77
N LEU A 175 -6.32 0.96 -12.99
CA LEU A 175 -4.85 1.04 -12.93
C LEU A 175 -4.17 0.53 -14.20
N SER A 176 -4.78 -0.42 -14.92
CA SER A 176 -4.19 -1.05 -16.10
C SER A 176 -4.24 -0.18 -17.37
N ILE A 177 -5.06 0.87 -17.39
CA ILE A 177 -5.28 1.73 -18.57
C ILE A 177 -4.53 3.07 -18.50
N ARG A 178 -3.79 3.35 -17.42
CA ARG A 178 -3.09 4.63 -17.17
C ARG A 178 -1.59 4.58 -17.49
N GLY A 179 -1.19 3.81 -18.50
CA GLY A 179 0.21 3.67 -18.94
C GLY A 179 0.71 4.81 -19.80
#